data_AF-A0ABD1J9H9-F1
#
_entry.id   AF-A0ABD1J9H9-F1
#
_cell.length_a   1.000
_cell.length_b   1.000
_cell.length_c   1.000
_cell.angle_alpha   90.00
_cell.angle_beta   90.00
_cell.angle_gamma   90.00
#
_symmetry.space_group_name_H-M   'P 1'
#
loop_
_entity.id
_entity.type
_entity.pdbx_description
1 polymer ?
#
loop_
_entity_poly.entity_id
_entity_poly.type
_entity_poly.pdbx_seq_one_letter_code
_entity_poly.pdbx_strand_id
1 'polypeptide(L)'
;MIKRGTRLRFPLWKRMYGEQAAEVTKRRRMAWVAAVRRRDITFDNISKSMRVCSLHFHSGEPSYEMLENQPDWKPSLLLGHDDVQMTAEARFQRSLKRKVVAEGLHAELTQEELDAEPPQVQPDDMDTEPPQELPQDLDAEQPVMTSAECEFCTSRQALIISLLEENRQLKEELEEYRMDESFLKGDDDKVKYYTGLPNFAMFQAMLLNILPYIHQGKRKLTAFQCVLLTLMRLRLDLPTQHLSHLFHVHRTTVSVAFQQTIEVLYARLSPIVHWPSRDSLMVSMPTSSLNPLEGMLLQLWLVLKFLLKKRLTIMQEPRLSLNTNTTTL
;
A
#
# COMPACT_ATOMS: atom_id res chain seq x y z
N MET A 1 -10.42 16.24 -11.18
CA MET A 1 -10.42 14.93 -10.48
C MET A 1 -10.70 13.81 -11.47
N ILE A 2 -9.72 12.95 -11.76
CA ILE A 2 -9.97 11.71 -12.51
C ILE A 2 -10.72 10.78 -11.54
N LYS A 3 -12.04 10.62 -11.70
CA LYS A 3 -12.82 9.64 -10.92
C LYS A 3 -12.19 8.26 -11.15
N ARG A 4 -11.43 7.73 -10.17
CA ARG A 4 -10.93 6.36 -10.24
C ARG A 4 -12.10 5.43 -9.99
N GLY A 5 -12.70 4.92 -11.07
CA GLY A 5 -13.82 4.00 -10.96
C GLY A 5 -13.41 2.64 -10.41
N THR A 6 -14.35 1.97 -9.72
CA THR A 6 -14.18 0.62 -9.22
C THR A 6 -14.13 -0.37 -10.38
N ARG A 7 -13.38 -1.46 -10.22
CA ARG A 7 -13.21 -2.48 -11.26
C ARG A 7 -14.19 -3.62 -11.02
N LEU A 8 -15.25 -3.65 -11.83
CA LEU A 8 -16.35 -4.61 -11.75
C LEU A 8 -16.04 -5.86 -12.58
N ARG A 9 -16.50 -7.02 -12.11
CA ARG A 9 -16.40 -8.29 -12.83
C ARG A 9 -17.59 -8.46 -13.78
N PHE A 10 -17.39 -9.26 -14.82
CA PHE A 10 -18.49 -9.67 -15.68
C PHE A 10 -19.53 -10.52 -14.92
N PRO A 11 -20.82 -10.39 -15.25
CA PRO A 11 -21.87 -11.17 -14.62
C PRO A 11 -21.71 -12.68 -14.89
N LEU A 12 -22.07 -13.48 -13.89
CA LEU A 12 -22.10 -14.93 -14.00
C LEU A 12 -23.44 -15.38 -14.59
N TRP A 13 -23.40 -16.48 -15.35
CA TRP A 13 -24.62 -17.13 -15.82
C TRP A 13 -25.11 -18.14 -14.77
N LYS A 14 -26.26 -17.85 -14.15
CA LYS A 14 -26.78 -18.60 -12.98
C LYS A 14 -27.75 -19.72 -13.41
N ARG A 15 -27.20 -20.79 -14.00
CA ARG A 15 -27.99 -21.93 -14.52
C ARG A 15 -28.82 -22.68 -13.47
N MET A 16 -28.39 -22.66 -12.21
CA MET A 16 -28.97 -23.47 -11.14
C MET A 16 -30.10 -22.77 -10.35
N TYR A 17 -30.44 -21.53 -10.70
CA TYR A 17 -31.32 -20.67 -9.89
C TYR A 17 -32.73 -20.50 -10.49
N GLY A 18 -33.18 -21.47 -11.30
CA GLY A 18 -34.46 -21.45 -12.01
C GLY A 18 -34.35 -20.89 -13.44
N GLU A 19 -35.31 -21.24 -14.29
CA GLU A 19 -35.31 -20.92 -15.73
C GLU A 19 -35.28 -19.41 -15.99
N GLN A 20 -36.14 -18.65 -15.28
CA GLN A 20 -36.19 -17.20 -15.41
C GLN A 20 -34.85 -16.53 -15.05
N ALA A 21 -34.25 -16.88 -13.91
CA ALA A 21 -32.98 -16.32 -13.49
C ALA A 21 -31.82 -16.74 -14.42
N ALA A 22 -31.84 -17.99 -14.90
CA ALA A 22 -30.85 -18.48 -15.86
C ALA A 22 -30.91 -17.69 -17.18
N GLU A 23 -32.11 -17.42 -17.69
CA GLU A 23 -32.30 -16.68 -18.95
C GLU A 23 -31.95 -15.20 -18.81
N VAL A 24 -32.41 -14.57 -17.72
CA VAL A 24 -32.13 -13.16 -17.42
C VAL A 24 -30.62 -12.91 -17.26
N THR A 25 -29.91 -13.75 -16.49
CA THR A 25 -28.46 -13.62 -16.30
C THR A 25 -27.66 -13.96 -17.54
N LYS A 26 -28.14 -14.89 -18.39
CA LYS A 26 -27.56 -15.18 -19.70
C LYS A 26 -27.63 -13.96 -20.62
N ARG A 27 -28.81 -13.36 -20.76
CA ARG A 27 -29.01 -12.15 -21.58
C ARG A 27 -28.18 -10.98 -21.09
N ARG A 28 -28.09 -10.80 -19.77
CA ARG A 28 -27.22 -9.78 -19.17
C ARG A 28 -25.76 -9.98 -19.56
N ARG A 29 -25.25 -11.21 -19.43
CA ARG A 29 -23.86 -11.53 -19.76
C ARG A 29 -23.57 -11.31 -21.24
N MET A 30 -24.46 -11.72 -22.13
CA MET A 30 -24.34 -11.45 -23.57
C MET A 30 -24.31 -9.95 -23.86
N ALA A 31 -25.18 -9.17 -23.23
CA ALA A 31 -25.23 -7.72 -23.41
C ALA A 31 -23.93 -7.03 -22.95
N TRP A 32 -23.30 -7.50 -21.87
CA TRP A 32 -22.01 -7.00 -21.41
C TRP A 32 -20.87 -7.32 -22.38
N VAL A 33 -20.81 -8.54 -22.90
CA VAL A 33 -19.82 -8.93 -23.92
C VAL A 33 -19.98 -8.07 -25.17
N ALA A 34 -21.22 -7.90 -25.64
CA ALA A 34 -21.53 -7.06 -26.79
C ALA A 34 -21.16 -5.58 -26.59
N ALA A 35 -21.37 -5.03 -25.39
CA ALA A 35 -21.03 -3.64 -25.08
C ALA A 35 -19.52 -3.36 -25.10
N VAL A 36 -18.69 -4.32 -24.67
CA VAL A 36 -17.23 -4.16 -24.60
C VAL A 36 -16.56 -4.28 -25.98
N ARG A 37 -17.19 -4.94 -26.95
CA ARG A 37 -16.75 -5.07 -28.37
C ARG A 37 -15.29 -5.50 -28.55
N ARG A 38 -14.77 -6.32 -27.64
CA ARG A 38 -13.42 -6.88 -27.75
C ARG A 38 -13.45 -8.29 -28.35
N ARG A 39 -12.52 -8.57 -29.26
CA ARG A 39 -12.44 -9.87 -29.97
C ARG A 39 -11.97 -11.02 -29.09
N ASP A 40 -11.22 -10.73 -28.02
CA ASP A 40 -10.67 -11.71 -27.08
C ASP A 40 -11.66 -12.13 -25.98
N ILE A 41 -12.89 -11.59 -25.99
CA ILE A 41 -13.91 -11.84 -24.97
C ILE A 41 -15.15 -12.40 -25.65
N THR A 42 -15.52 -13.63 -25.30
CA THR A 42 -16.75 -14.28 -25.75
C THR A 42 -17.64 -14.62 -24.57
N PHE A 43 -18.87 -15.06 -24.81
CA PHE A 43 -19.78 -15.47 -23.75
C PHE A 43 -19.18 -16.57 -22.85
N ASP A 44 -18.54 -17.56 -23.48
CA ASP A 44 -17.95 -18.72 -22.80
C ASP A 44 -16.54 -18.46 -22.28
N ASN A 45 -15.78 -17.57 -22.93
CA ASN A 45 -14.39 -17.29 -22.58
C ASN A 45 -14.20 -15.84 -22.13
N ILE A 46 -14.25 -15.64 -20.81
CA ILE A 46 -13.96 -14.36 -20.16
C ILE A 46 -12.86 -14.59 -19.12
N SER A 47 -11.71 -13.94 -19.31
CA SER A 47 -10.59 -14.05 -18.38
C SER A 47 -10.98 -13.60 -16.95
N LYS A 48 -10.49 -14.33 -15.94
CA LYS A 48 -10.69 -13.99 -14.51
C LYS A 48 -10.10 -12.63 -14.13
N SER A 49 -9.18 -12.07 -14.92
CA SER A 49 -8.61 -10.73 -14.72
C SER A 49 -9.39 -9.63 -15.44
N MET A 50 -10.31 -9.97 -16.33
CA MET A 50 -11.08 -9.01 -17.11
C MET A 50 -12.04 -8.20 -16.23
N ARG A 51 -12.01 -6.87 -16.36
CA ARG A 51 -12.82 -5.94 -15.55
C ARG A 51 -13.40 -4.82 -16.41
N VAL A 52 -14.55 -4.30 -15.96
CA VAL A 52 -15.20 -3.10 -16.50
C VAL A 52 -15.19 -2.02 -15.41
N CYS A 53 -14.82 -0.79 -15.76
CA CYS A 53 -14.80 0.33 -14.81
C CYS A 53 -16.23 0.78 -14.46
N SER A 54 -16.47 1.20 -13.21
CA SER A 54 -17.77 1.77 -12.81
C SER A 54 -18.20 3.00 -13.62
N LEU A 55 -17.25 3.73 -14.20
CA LEU A 55 -17.54 4.89 -15.05
C LEU A 55 -18.37 4.57 -16.28
N HIS A 56 -18.48 3.30 -16.65
CA HIS A 56 -19.33 2.87 -17.77
C HIS A 56 -20.81 2.71 -17.38
N PHE A 57 -21.17 3.03 -16.14
CA PHE A 57 -22.52 3.01 -15.56
C PHE A 57 -22.87 4.40 -15.01
N HIS A 58 -24.15 4.79 -15.08
CA HIS A 58 -24.69 6.07 -14.64
C HIS A 58 -24.61 6.22 -13.11
N SER A 59 -25.01 5.19 -12.37
CA SER A 59 -24.91 5.12 -10.90
C SER A 59 -23.52 4.75 -10.39
N GLY A 60 -22.61 4.35 -11.27
CA GLY A 60 -21.30 3.81 -10.88
C GLY A 60 -21.33 2.34 -10.45
N GLU A 61 -22.46 1.65 -10.59
CA GLU A 61 -22.54 0.21 -10.37
C GLU A 61 -23.56 -0.45 -11.30
N PRO A 62 -23.47 -1.77 -11.52
CA PRO A 62 -24.49 -2.50 -12.27
C PRO A 62 -25.80 -2.52 -11.48
N SER A 63 -26.92 -2.32 -12.16
CA SER A 63 -28.24 -2.50 -11.56
C SER A 63 -28.45 -3.95 -11.05
N TYR A 64 -29.50 -4.18 -10.28
CA TYR A 64 -29.87 -5.55 -9.87
C TYR A 64 -30.12 -6.46 -11.08
N GLU A 65 -29.70 -7.73 -10.97
CA GLU A 65 -29.73 -8.73 -12.04
C GLU A 65 -31.10 -9.07 -12.60
N MET A 66 -32.20 -8.66 -11.99
CA MET A 66 -33.54 -8.88 -12.55
C MET A 66 -34.16 -7.62 -13.17
N LEU A 67 -33.47 -6.47 -13.10
CA LEU A 67 -33.98 -5.18 -13.56
C LEU A 67 -33.43 -4.81 -14.95
N GLU A 68 -33.98 -5.43 -15.98
CA GLU A 68 -33.51 -5.30 -17.36
C GLU A 68 -33.70 -3.92 -17.98
N ASN A 69 -34.72 -3.20 -17.52
CA ASN A 69 -35.09 -1.87 -18.03
C ASN A 69 -34.29 -0.74 -17.36
N GLN A 70 -33.38 -1.06 -16.44
CA GLN A 70 -32.53 -0.07 -15.79
C GLN A 70 -31.39 0.36 -16.72
N PRO A 71 -31.03 1.65 -16.79
CA PRO A 71 -29.95 2.14 -17.65
C PRO A 71 -28.60 1.50 -17.33
N ASP A 72 -28.40 1.06 -16.08
CA ASP A 72 -27.18 0.40 -15.58
C ASP A 72 -27.23 -1.13 -15.64
N TRP A 73 -28.19 -1.68 -16.38
CA TRP A 73 -28.25 -3.11 -16.67
C TRP A 73 -26.99 -3.63 -17.37
N LYS A 74 -26.37 -2.81 -18.21
CA LYS A 74 -25.14 -3.08 -18.94
C LYS A 74 -24.27 -1.82 -19.03
N PRO A 75 -22.94 -1.96 -19.18
CA PRO A 75 -22.09 -0.80 -19.41
C PRO A 75 -22.49 -0.14 -20.74
N SER A 76 -22.62 1.17 -20.72
CA SER A 76 -23.10 1.96 -21.87
C SER A 76 -22.33 3.27 -22.07
N LEU A 77 -21.72 3.82 -21.01
CA LEU A 77 -21.01 5.10 -21.07
C LEU A 77 -19.53 4.93 -21.37
N LEU A 78 -18.90 5.90 -22.05
CA LEU A 78 -17.43 6.04 -22.17
C LEU A 78 -16.68 4.79 -22.65
N LEU A 79 -17.30 3.96 -23.50
CA LEU A 79 -16.71 2.71 -23.97
C LEU A 79 -15.65 2.87 -25.07
N GLY A 80 -15.45 4.10 -25.57
CA GLY A 80 -14.41 4.44 -26.53
C GLY A 80 -14.69 3.93 -27.95
N HIS A 81 -15.97 3.83 -28.32
CA HIS A 81 -16.43 3.39 -29.64
C HIS A 81 -16.73 4.55 -30.60
N ASP A 82 -16.43 5.78 -30.19
CA ASP A 82 -16.44 6.94 -31.08
C ASP A 82 -15.14 6.89 -31.88
N ASP A 83 -15.24 6.69 -33.19
CA ASP A 83 -14.13 6.45 -34.10
C ASP A 83 -13.08 7.56 -34.04
N VAL A 84 -12.04 7.33 -33.25
CA VAL A 84 -10.72 7.94 -33.46
C VAL A 84 -9.73 6.79 -33.46
N GLN A 85 -9.25 6.43 -34.65
CA GLN A 85 -8.16 5.49 -34.78
C GLN A 85 -6.95 6.05 -34.03
N MET A 86 -6.70 5.55 -32.83
CA MET A 86 -5.38 5.69 -32.26
C MET A 86 -4.40 4.93 -33.16
N THR A 87 -3.54 5.68 -33.84
CA THR A 87 -2.46 5.16 -34.68
C THR A 87 -1.64 4.13 -33.90
N ALA A 88 -1.10 3.14 -34.61
CA ALA A 88 -0.23 2.12 -34.01
C ALA A 88 0.90 2.75 -33.17
N GLU A 89 1.34 3.94 -33.58
CA GLU A 89 2.29 4.80 -32.88
C GLU A 89 1.87 5.16 -31.44
N ALA A 90 0.65 5.66 -31.24
CA ALA A 90 0.16 6.01 -29.90
C ALA A 90 0.01 4.78 -28.98
N ARG A 91 -0.13 3.57 -29.53
CA ARG A 91 -0.10 2.30 -28.79
C ARG A 91 1.33 1.86 -28.46
N PHE A 92 2.25 2.02 -29.41
CA PHE A 92 3.67 1.69 -29.26
C PHE A 92 4.34 2.58 -28.21
N GLN A 93 4.15 3.89 -28.29
CA GLN A 93 4.66 4.87 -27.31
C GLN A 93 4.16 4.59 -25.89
N ARG A 94 2.92 4.11 -25.76
CA ARG A 94 2.34 3.73 -24.47
C ARG A 94 2.91 2.41 -23.92
N SER A 95 3.33 1.50 -24.80
CA SER A 95 4.06 0.28 -24.44
C SER A 95 5.48 0.61 -23.97
N LEU A 96 6.18 1.49 -24.69
CA LEU A 96 7.51 1.98 -24.32
C LEU A 96 7.47 2.67 -22.95
N LYS A 97 6.53 3.60 -22.72
CA LYS A 97 6.34 4.22 -21.39
C LYS A 97 6.13 3.21 -20.27
N ARG A 98 5.45 2.08 -20.53
CA ARG A 98 5.25 1.03 -19.51
C ARG A 98 6.51 0.23 -19.23
N LYS A 99 7.35 -0.01 -20.25
CA LYS A 99 8.66 -0.66 -20.08
C LYS A 99 9.63 0.24 -19.31
N VAL A 100 9.73 1.51 -19.69
CA VAL A 100 10.56 2.52 -19.01
C VAL A 100 10.19 2.64 -17.52
N VAL A 101 8.89 2.67 -17.20
CA VAL A 101 8.40 2.69 -15.80
C VAL A 101 8.66 1.37 -15.07
N ALA A 102 8.66 0.22 -15.76
CA ALA A 102 8.97 -1.08 -15.17
C ALA A 102 10.47 -1.29 -14.91
N GLU A 103 11.33 -0.62 -15.68
CA GLU A 103 12.79 -0.75 -15.63
C GLU A 103 13.47 0.40 -14.87
N GLY A 104 12.71 1.37 -14.36
CA GLY A 104 13.22 2.36 -13.39
C GLY A 104 14.18 3.41 -13.97
N LEU A 105 14.12 3.67 -15.26
CA LEU A 105 14.88 4.75 -15.91
C LEU A 105 13.95 5.94 -16.12
N HIS A 106 14.29 7.11 -15.57
CA HIS A 106 13.63 8.36 -15.93
C HIS A 106 13.93 8.68 -17.40
N ALA A 107 12.90 8.89 -18.22
CA ALA A 107 13.06 9.31 -19.61
C ALA A 107 12.32 10.63 -19.85
N GLU A 108 13.10 11.71 -19.82
CA GLU A 108 12.85 12.93 -20.57
C GLU A 108 13.15 12.61 -22.03
N LEU A 109 12.16 12.79 -22.92
CA LEU A 109 12.33 12.67 -24.36
C LEU A 109 11.68 13.88 -25.01
N THR A 110 12.51 14.86 -25.31
CA THR A 110 12.29 15.85 -26.36
C THR A 110 12.32 15.15 -27.71
N GLN A 111 11.53 15.68 -28.63
CA GLN A 111 11.22 15.12 -29.92
C GLN A 111 11.90 15.97 -30.99
N GLU A 112 12.98 15.50 -31.58
CA GLU A 112 13.50 15.99 -32.86
C GLU A 112 14.53 14.99 -33.44
N GLU A 113 14.78 15.10 -34.75
CA GLU A 113 15.58 14.23 -35.63
C GLU A 113 14.88 12.97 -36.19
N LEU A 114 13.94 13.21 -37.13
CA LEU A 114 13.92 12.44 -38.38
C LEU A 114 15.08 12.96 -39.26
N ASP A 115 15.97 12.06 -39.67
CA ASP A 115 16.59 11.95 -41.01
C ASP A 115 18.03 11.44 -40.93
N ALA A 116 18.23 10.12 -40.94
CA ALA A 116 19.41 9.46 -41.52
C ALA A 116 19.23 7.93 -41.62
N GLU A 117 19.54 7.36 -42.79
CA GLU A 117 19.69 5.91 -43.02
C GLU A 117 20.91 5.32 -42.26
N PRO A 118 20.94 3.99 -42.00
CA PRO A 118 21.86 3.39 -41.04
C PRO A 118 23.20 2.93 -41.66
N PRO A 119 24.30 3.04 -40.90
CA PRO A 119 25.30 1.96 -40.94
C PRO A 119 26.04 1.62 -39.61
N GLN A 120 26.05 0.32 -39.33
CA GLN A 120 27.09 -0.61 -38.83
C GLN A 120 28.36 -0.16 -38.03
N VAL A 121 28.54 -0.86 -36.89
CA VAL A 121 29.77 -1.42 -36.25
C VAL A 121 30.80 -0.46 -35.56
N GLN A 122 31.20 -0.87 -34.34
CA GLN A 122 32.15 -0.30 -33.33
C GLN A 122 33.63 -0.26 -33.81
N PRO A 123 34.67 0.21 -33.06
CA PRO A 123 34.75 0.71 -31.65
C PRO A 123 35.70 1.94 -31.39
N ASP A 124 35.86 2.27 -30.10
CA ASP A 124 36.99 2.92 -29.38
C ASP A 124 37.07 4.45 -29.14
N ASP A 125 37.06 4.77 -27.83
CA ASP A 125 37.92 5.68 -27.04
C ASP A 125 38.18 7.15 -27.47
N MET A 126 37.71 8.11 -26.65
CA MET A 126 38.54 9.00 -25.82
C MET A 126 37.78 10.22 -25.29
N ASP A 127 38.09 10.55 -24.05
CA ASP A 127 37.67 11.69 -23.23
C ASP A 127 37.66 13.06 -23.94
N THR A 128 36.77 13.97 -23.53
CA THR A 128 37.12 15.23 -22.82
C THR A 128 35.88 16.11 -22.61
N GLU A 129 35.75 16.58 -21.37
CA GLU A 129 34.75 17.51 -20.81
C GLU A 129 34.80 18.96 -21.42
N PRO A 130 33.81 19.82 -21.08
CA PRO A 130 33.29 20.89 -21.95
C PRO A 130 33.90 22.27 -21.68
N PRO A 131 33.53 23.28 -22.49
CA PRO A 131 33.33 24.61 -21.93
C PRO A 131 31.92 25.18 -22.17
N GLN A 132 31.47 25.84 -21.09
CA GLN A 132 30.33 26.72 -20.96
C GLN A 132 30.42 27.92 -21.92
N GLU A 133 29.32 28.29 -22.59
CA GLU A 133 28.97 29.69 -22.90
C GLU A 133 27.43 29.84 -23.03
N LEU A 134 26.82 30.59 -22.10
CA LEU A 134 25.73 31.53 -22.41
C LEU A 134 26.41 32.92 -22.54
N PRO A 135 25.78 33.98 -23.05
CA PRO A 135 24.48 34.14 -23.73
C PRO A 135 24.59 34.98 -25.03
N GLN A 136 23.51 35.16 -25.80
CA GLN A 136 23.05 36.49 -26.24
C GLN A 136 21.83 36.43 -27.17
N ASP A 137 20.91 37.34 -26.86
CA ASP A 137 19.63 37.66 -27.48
C ASP A 137 19.74 38.00 -28.97
N LEU A 138 18.63 37.87 -29.71
CA LEU A 138 18.08 38.88 -30.64
C LEU A 138 16.74 38.39 -31.21
N ASP A 139 15.67 38.79 -30.51
CA ASP A 139 14.39 39.34 -30.96
C ASP A 139 13.58 38.79 -32.16
N ALA A 140 12.27 38.96 -31.99
CA ALA A 140 11.19 39.09 -32.99
C ALA A 140 10.62 37.75 -33.52
N GLU A 141 9.36 37.34 -33.34
CA GLU A 141 8.10 38.01 -32.99
C GLU A 141 7.15 36.97 -32.35
N GLN A 142 6.43 37.36 -31.30
CA GLN A 142 5.20 36.68 -30.92
C GLN A 142 4.05 37.18 -31.79
N PRO A 143 3.17 36.30 -32.31
CA PRO A 143 1.75 36.56 -32.27
C PRO A 143 1.22 35.98 -30.96
N VAL A 144 1.10 36.85 -29.96
CA VAL A 144 0.27 36.60 -28.77
C VAL A 144 -1.17 36.49 -29.24
N MET A 145 -1.67 35.27 -29.37
CA MET A 145 -3.10 35.03 -29.44
C MET A 145 -3.62 34.89 -28.00
N THR A 146 -3.84 36.03 -27.34
CA THR A 146 -4.59 36.12 -26.09
C THR A 146 -6.06 35.82 -26.40
N SER A 147 -6.40 34.53 -26.53
CA SER A 147 -7.78 34.14 -26.22
C SER A 147 -7.94 34.38 -24.73
N ALA A 148 -8.66 35.44 -24.34
CA ALA A 148 -9.14 35.58 -22.98
C ALA A 148 -9.77 34.23 -22.59
N GLU A 149 -9.13 33.50 -21.67
CA GLU A 149 -9.71 32.27 -21.16
C GLU A 149 -11.13 32.61 -20.69
N CYS A 150 -12.12 31.89 -21.20
CA CYS A 150 -13.50 32.08 -20.75
C CYS A 150 -13.51 32.06 -19.22
N GLU A 151 -14.22 32.99 -18.58
CA GLU A 151 -14.25 33.14 -17.11
C GLU A 151 -14.59 31.83 -16.39
N PHE A 152 -15.40 30.99 -17.03
CA PHE A 152 -15.72 29.63 -16.59
C PHE A 152 -14.51 28.67 -16.65
N CYS A 153 -13.66 28.77 -17.68
CA CYS A 153 -12.42 28.00 -17.81
C CYS A 153 -11.40 28.39 -16.73
N THR A 154 -11.17 29.69 -16.51
CA THR A 154 -10.26 30.19 -15.47
C THR A 154 -10.76 29.79 -14.07
N SER A 155 -12.06 29.91 -13.81
CA SER A 155 -12.68 29.44 -12.57
C SER A 155 -12.51 27.92 -12.37
N ARG A 156 -12.67 27.13 -13.44
CA ARG A 156 -12.44 25.68 -13.41
C ARG A 156 -10.97 25.34 -13.17
N GLN A 157 -10.03 26.05 -13.80
CA GLN A 157 -8.59 25.87 -13.57
C GLN A 157 -8.23 26.21 -12.11
N ALA A 158 -8.73 27.32 -11.57
CA ALA A 158 -8.50 27.71 -10.18
C ALA A 158 -9.03 26.65 -9.19
N LEU A 159 -10.23 26.10 -9.42
CA LEU A 159 -10.76 25.00 -8.63
C LEU A 159 -9.92 23.72 -8.75
N ILE A 160 -9.43 23.39 -9.95
CA ILE A 160 -8.54 22.23 -10.13
C ILE A 160 -7.25 22.41 -9.33
N ILE A 161 -6.63 23.59 -9.41
CA ILE A 161 -5.40 23.91 -8.67
C ILE A 161 -5.65 23.80 -7.16
N SER A 162 -6.73 24.42 -6.66
CA SER A 162 -7.10 24.35 -5.24
C SER A 162 -7.34 22.92 -4.76
N LEU A 163 -8.08 22.10 -5.52
CA LEU A 163 -8.31 20.69 -5.16
C LEU A 163 -7.05 19.84 -5.23
N LEU A 164 -6.11 20.16 -6.13
CA LEU A 164 -4.83 19.45 -6.20
C LEU A 164 -3.97 19.78 -4.98
N GLU A 165 -3.98 21.05 -4.56
CA GLU A 165 -3.28 21.51 -3.36
C GLU A 165 -3.89 20.89 -2.09
N GLU A 166 -5.21 20.86 -1.97
CA GLU A 166 -5.89 20.17 -0.87
C GLU A 166 -5.55 18.67 -0.86
N ASN A 167 -5.53 18.00 -2.01
CA ASN A 167 -5.12 16.59 -2.10
C ASN A 167 -3.65 16.39 -1.75
N ARG A 168 -2.78 17.37 -2.00
CA ARG A 168 -1.37 17.33 -1.60
C ARG A 168 -1.28 17.41 -0.07
N GLN A 169 -1.93 18.40 0.52
CA GLN A 169 -1.98 18.62 1.97
C GLN A 169 -2.56 17.41 2.71
N LEU A 170 -3.70 16.87 2.26
CA LEU A 170 -4.32 15.70 2.87
C LEU A 170 -3.45 14.44 2.79
N LYS A 171 -2.65 14.28 1.73
CA LYS A 171 -1.71 13.16 1.63
C LYS A 171 -0.52 13.32 2.57
N GLU A 172 -0.03 14.54 2.72
CA GLU A 172 1.05 14.86 3.66
C GLU A 172 0.59 14.63 5.10
N GLU A 173 -0.60 15.12 5.46
CA GLU A 173 -1.23 14.88 6.75
C GLU A 173 -1.43 13.38 7.00
N LEU A 174 -1.91 12.62 6.00
CA LEU A 174 -2.06 11.18 6.14
C LEU A 174 -0.72 10.46 6.38
N GLU A 175 0.36 10.91 5.73
CA GLU A 175 1.69 10.33 5.91
C GLU A 175 2.24 10.60 7.31
N GLU A 176 1.96 11.78 7.89
CA GLU A 176 2.36 12.14 9.26
C GLU A 176 1.83 11.16 10.31
N TYR A 177 0.63 10.63 10.12
CA TYR A 177 0.01 9.66 11.03
C TYR A 177 0.35 8.19 10.71
N ARG A 178 1.12 7.91 9.65
CA ARG A 178 1.53 6.55 9.35
C ARG A 178 2.66 6.12 10.27
N MET A 179 2.49 4.95 10.88
CA MET A 179 3.47 4.32 11.77
C MET A 179 4.64 3.68 10.99
N ASP A 180 5.31 4.43 10.11
CA ASP A 180 6.44 3.96 9.32
C ASP A 180 7.76 4.64 9.72
N GLU A 181 8.82 4.47 8.93
CA GLU A 181 10.16 4.98 9.24
C GLU A 181 10.15 6.49 9.51
N SER A 182 9.30 7.25 8.82
CA SER A 182 9.21 8.70 8.96
C SER A 182 8.66 9.12 10.33
N PHE A 183 7.77 8.30 10.93
CA PHE A 183 7.15 8.57 12.22
C PHE A 183 8.16 8.81 13.34
N LEU A 184 9.25 8.05 13.36
CA LEU A 184 10.29 8.12 14.39
C LEU A 184 11.53 8.92 13.99
N LYS A 185 11.74 9.16 12.69
CA LYS A 185 12.99 9.73 12.19
C LYS A 185 13.12 11.19 12.61
N GLY A 186 14.25 11.54 13.21
CA GLY A 186 14.56 12.92 13.61
C GLY A 186 13.96 13.35 14.96
N ASP A 187 13.35 12.43 15.70
CA ASP A 187 12.69 12.72 16.99
C ASP A 187 13.04 11.62 18.02
N ASP A 188 14.18 11.80 18.69
CA ASP A 188 14.70 10.81 19.63
C ASP A 188 13.87 10.70 20.91
N ASP A 189 13.20 11.76 21.33
CA ASP A 189 12.28 11.72 22.47
C ASP A 189 11.05 10.86 22.14
N LYS A 190 10.52 10.97 20.92
CA LYS A 190 9.46 10.09 20.43
C LYS A 190 9.93 8.65 20.32
N VAL A 191 11.15 8.39 19.83
CA VAL A 191 11.73 7.04 19.81
C VAL A 191 11.80 6.47 21.22
N LYS A 192 12.33 7.22 22.18
CA LYS A 192 12.45 6.82 23.58
C LYS A 192 11.10 6.55 24.23
N TYR A 193 10.09 7.38 23.95
CA TYR A 193 8.75 7.21 24.45
C TYR A 193 8.13 5.90 23.94
N TYR A 194 8.09 5.69 22.62
CA TYR A 194 7.39 4.55 22.02
C TYR A 194 8.14 3.23 22.13
N THR A 195 9.48 3.26 22.11
CA THR A 195 10.28 2.04 21.99
C THR A 195 11.11 1.72 23.24
N GLY A 196 11.36 2.73 24.08
CA GLY A 196 12.32 2.63 25.19
C GLY A 196 13.78 2.69 24.77
N LEU A 197 14.08 2.76 23.46
CA LEU A 197 15.44 2.91 22.95
C LEU A 197 15.87 4.37 22.99
N PRO A 198 17.16 4.66 23.19
CA PRO A 198 17.65 6.03 23.39
C PRO A 198 17.45 6.96 22.19
N ASN A 199 17.55 6.44 20.96
CA ASN A 199 17.40 7.24 19.73
C ASN A 199 17.11 6.36 18.50
N PHE A 200 16.82 7.03 17.37
CA PHE A 200 16.48 6.35 16.13
C PHE A 200 17.62 5.46 15.60
N ALA A 201 18.88 5.84 15.78
CA ALA A 201 20.03 5.04 15.34
C ALA A 201 20.08 3.68 16.04
N MET A 202 19.81 3.62 17.34
CA MET A 202 19.74 2.37 18.10
C MET A 202 18.56 1.50 17.66
N PHE A 203 17.41 2.11 17.40
CA PHE A 203 16.27 1.39 16.81
C PHE A 203 16.64 0.78 15.46
N GLN A 204 17.25 1.57 14.58
CA GLN A 204 17.63 1.12 13.24
C GLN A 204 18.70 0.02 13.28
N ALA A 205 19.72 0.16 14.13
CA ALA A 205 20.74 -0.87 14.34
C ALA A 205 20.11 -2.19 14.83
N MET A 206 19.18 -2.12 15.78
CA MET A 206 18.45 -3.30 16.25
C MET A 206 17.60 -3.91 15.13
N LEU A 207 16.86 -3.09 14.38
CA LEU A 207 16.05 -3.53 13.24
C LEU A 207 16.89 -4.27 12.19
N LEU A 208 18.06 -3.73 11.82
CA LEU A 208 18.96 -4.38 10.87
C LEU A 208 19.48 -5.74 11.37
N ASN A 209 19.70 -5.89 12.68
CA ASN A 209 20.13 -7.15 13.28
C ASN A 209 19.06 -8.26 13.26
N ILE A 210 17.78 -7.89 13.24
CA ILE A 210 16.66 -8.84 13.26
C ILE A 210 15.99 -9.01 11.90
N LEU A 211 16.18 -8.06 10.98
CA LEU A 211 15.59 -8.06 9.64
C LEU A 211 15.75 -9.38 8.87
N PRO A 212 16.91 -10.08 8.91
CA PRO A 212 17.08 -11.36 8.20
C PRO A 212 16.20 -12.50 8.72
N TYR A 213 15.71 -12.39 9.96
CA TYR A 213 14.95 -13.44 10.64
C TYR A 213 13.43 -13.17 10.66
N ILE A 214 13.02 -11.94 10.31
CA ILE A 214 11.62 -11.59 10.14
C ILE A 214 11.17 -12.08 8.75
N HIS A 215 10.16 -12.95 8.69
CA HIS A 215 9.76 -13.53 7.41
C HIS A 215 9.17 -12.44 6.50
N GLN A 216 9.78 -12.24 5.33
CA GLN A 216 9.41 -11.18 4.37
C GLN A 216 8.30 -11.60 3.38
N GLY A 217 7.50 -12.62 3.71
CA GLY A 217 6.39 -13.07 2.86
C GLY A 217 5.30 -12.01 2.65
N LYS A 218 4.20 -12.36 1.98
CA LYS A 218 3.05 -11.46 1.74
C LYS A 218 2.39 -11.02 3.07
N ARG A 219 2.92 -9.96 3.68
CA ARG A 219 2.44 -9.35 4.92
C ARG A 219 1.81 -7.99 4.64
N LYS A 220 0.92 -7.56 5.52
CA LYS A 220 0.35 -6.21 5.51
C LYS A 220 1.24 -5.19 6.23
N LEU A 221 2.12 -5.65 7.11
CA LEU A 221 3.01 -4.81 7.91
C LEU A 221 4.46 -4.98 7.42
N THR A 222 5.21 -3.88 7.38
CA THR A 222 6.65 -3.89 7.13
C THR A 222 7.42 -4.48 8.32
N ALA A 223 8.69 -4.83 8.12
CA ALA A 223 9.54 -5.28 9.22
C ALA A 223 9.69 -4.19 10.29
N PHE A 224 9.89 -2.94 9.88
CA PHE A 224 9.89 -1.76 10.75
C PHE A 224 8.63 -1.72 11.62
N GLN A 225 7.46 -1.82 10.99
CA GLN A 225 6.17 -1.78 11.69
C GLN A 225 6.01 -2.93 12.68
N CYS A 226 6.42 -4.16 12.32
CA CYS A 226 6.34 -5.30 13.23
C CYS A 226 7.18 -5.07 14.50
N VAL A 227 8.38 -4.50 14.33
CA VAL A 227 9.30 -4.20 15.43
C VAL A 227 8.78 -3.05 16.27
N LEU A 228 8.38 -1.94 15.65
CA LEU A 228 7.80 -0.80 16.33
C LEU A 228 6.58 -1.20 17.16
N LEU A 229 5.62 -1.91 16.55
CA LEU A 229 4.42 -2.42 17.22
C LEU A 229 4.78 -3.28 18.43
N THR A 230 5.78 -4.16 18.28
CA THR A 230 6.22 -5.05 19.35
C THR A 230 6.82 -4.25 20.51
N LEU A 231 7.70 -3.29 20.22
CA LEU A 231 8.30 -2.45 21.27
C LEU A 231 7.26 -1.55 21.95
N MET A 232 6.34 -0.94 21.20
CA MET A 232 5.23 -0.16 21.76
C MET A 232 4.40 -0.98 22.72
N ARG A 233 4.08 -2.22 22.34
CA ARG A 233 3.34 -3.14 23.21
C ARG A 233 4.11 -3.48 24.49
N LEU A 234 5.43 -3.66 24.42
CA LEU A 234 6.24 -3.97 25.60
C LEU A 234 6.47 -2.76 26.48
N ARG A 235 6.73 -1.60 25.88
CA ARG A 235 7.09 -0.37 26.58
C ARG A 235 5.89 0.31 27.23
N LEU A 236 4.77 0.35 26.53
CA LEU A 236 3.57 1.10 26.92
C LEU A 236 2.40 0.19 27.34
N ASP A 237 2.61 -1.13 27.37
CA ASP A 237 1.58 -2.16 27.65
C ASP A 237 0.29 -1.99 26.82
N LEU A 238 0.43 -1.60 25.55
CA LEU A 238 -0.73 -1.31 24.70
C LEU A 238 -1.55 -2.58 24.37
N PRO A 239 -2.89 -2.52 24.50
CA PRO A 239 -3.74 -3.64 24.16
C PRO A 239 -3.74 -3.91 22.65
N THR A 240 -3.92 -5.18 22.26
CA THR A 240 -3.88 -5.60 20.84
C THR A 240 -4.92 -4.85 20.00
N GLN A 241 -6.07 -4.52 20.60
CA GLN A 241 -7.12 -3.73 19.97
C GLN A 241 -6.64 -2.33 19.60
N HIS A 242 -5.89 -1.65 20.49
CA HIS A 242 -5.42 -0.30 20.22
C HIS A 242 -4.36 -0.29 19.11
N LEU A 243 -3.42 -1.26 19.16
CA LEU A 243 -2.43 -1.44 18.09
C LEU A 243 -3.09 -1.78 16.74
N SER A 244 -4.21 -2.50 16.74
CA SER A 244 -4.98 -2.77 15.52
C SER A 244 -5.51 -1.50 14.86
N HIS A 245 -5.95 -0.52 15.66
CA HIS A 245 -6.37 0.78 15.16
C HIS A 245 -5.18 1.61 14.67
N LEU A 246 -4.11 1.75 15.46
CA LEU A 246 -2.93 2.54 15.09
C LEU A 246 -2.28 2.07 13.77
N PHE A 247 -2.15 0.75 13.60
CA PHE A 247 -1.52 0.18 12.41
C PHE A 247 -2.51 -0.15 11.28
N HIS A 248 -3.80 0.18 11.43
CA HIS A 248 -4.84 -0.05 10.41
C HIS A 248 -4.90 -1.50 9.90
N VAL A 249 -4.70 -2.47 10.80
CA VAL A 249 -4.73 -3.91 10.51
C VAL A 249 -5.63 -4.65 11.49
N HIS A 250 -6.07 -5.86 11.14
CA HIS A 250 -6.91 -6.66 12.02
C HIS A 250 -6.13 -7.13 13.27
N ARG A 251 -6.83 -7.31 14.41
CA ARG A 251 -6.22 -7.77 15.69
C ARG A 251 -5.42 -9.06 15.54
N THR A 252 -5.86 -9.98 14.68
CA THR A 252 -5.13 -11.22 14.40
C THR A 252 -3.78 -10.96 13.74
N THR A 253 -3.69 -9.97 12.84
CA THR A 253 -2.43 -9.54 12.22
C THR A 253 -1.47 -8.98 13.27
N VAL A 254 -1.97 -8.16 14.20
CA VAL A 254 -1.19 -7.64 15.33
C VAL A 254 -0.66 -8.77 16.21
N SER A 255 -1.54 -9.71 16.62
CA SER A 255 -1.13 -10.84 17.47
C SER A 255 -0.06 -11.70 16.82
N VAL A 256 -0.21 -12.02 15.53
CA VAL A 256 0.77 -12.82 14.79
C VAL A 256 2.09 -12.06 14.64
N ALA A 257 2.04 -10.78 14.28
CA ALA A 257 3.23 -9.94 14.15
C ALA A 257 3.99 -9.85 15.48
N PHE A 258 3.28 -9.59 16.59
CA PHE A 258 3.87 -9.55 17.93
C PHE A 258 4.54 -10.87 18.29
N GLN A 259 3.85 -12.00 18.13
CA GLN A 259 4.37 -13.31 18.52
C GLN A 259 5.65 -13.67 17.73
N GLN A 260 5.63 -13.44 16.42
CA GLN A 260 6.79 -13.76 15.58
C GLN A 260 7.97 -12.83 15.85
N THR A 261 7.70 -11.53 16.04
CA THR A 261 8.76 -10.56 16.28
C THR A 261 9.36 -10.71 17.66
N ILE A 262 8.58 -11.02 18.70
CA ILE A 262 9.12 -11.23 20.05
C ILE A 262 9.98 -12.49 20.15
N GLU A 263 9.62 -13.56 19.44
CA GLU A 263 10.44 -14.78 19.36
C GLU A 263 11.80 -14.50 18.70
N VAL A 264 11.81 -13.74 17.61
CA VAL A 264 13.04 -13.32 16.93
C VAL A 264 13.87 -12.40 17.82
N LEU A 265 13.26 -11.37 18.44
CA LEU A 265 13.94 -10.47 19.37
C LEU A 265 14.57 -11.25 20.51
N TYR A 266 13.85 -12.18 21.12
CA TYR A 266 14.38 -13.03 22.18
C TYR A 266 15.58 -13.85 21.69
N ALA A 267 15.47 -14.54 20.56
CA ALA A 267 16.55 -15.36 20.02
C ALA A 267 17.82 -14.56 19.71
N ARG A 268 17.68 -13.30 19.26
CA ARG A 268 18.81 -12.45 18.86
C ARG A 268 19.39 -11.61 19.99
N LEU A 269 18.57 -11.16 20.93
CA LEU A 269 19.00 -10.29 22.03
C LEU A 269 19.38 -11.07 23.30
N SER A 270 18.82 -12.26 23.52
CA SER A 270 19.13 -13.09 24.70
C SER A 270 20.64 -13.32 24.91
N PRO A 271 21.45 -13.64 23.87
CA PRO A 271 22.89 -13.82 24.05
C PRO A 271 23.65 -12.55 24.45
N ILE A 272 23.10 -11.37 24.17
CA ILE A 272 23.73 -10.07 24.41
C ILE A 272 23.38 -9.56 25.81
N VAL A 273 22.24 -10.00 26.37
CA VAL A 273 21.76 -9.56 27.67
C VAL A 273 22.33 -10.47 28.76
N HIS A 274 23.38 -10.01 29.44
CA HIS A 274 23.84 -10.63 30.68
C HIS A 274 22.81 -10.40 31.79
N TRP A 275 22.12 -11.47 32.22
CA TRP A 275 21.18 -11.39 33.33
C TRP A 275 21.92 -11.56 34.67
N PRO A 276 21.86 -10.58 35.59
CA PRO A 276 22.48 -10.72 36.90
C PRO A 276 21.85 -11.88 37.69
N SER A 277 22.63 -12.52 38.56
CA SER A 277 22.15 -13.62 39.40
C SER A 277 21.01 -13.16 40.31
N ARG A 278 20.19 -14.11 40.76
CA ARG A 278 19.06 -13.83 41.66
C ARG A 278 19.50 -13.09 42.93
N ASP A 279 20.67 -13.42 43.45
CA ASP A 279 21.20 -12.81 44.66
C ASP A 279 21.60 -11.34 44.41
N SER A 280 22.20 -11.04 43.26
CA SER A 280 22.52 -9.66 42.85
C SER A 280 21.28 -8.78 42.63
N LEU A 281 20.16 -9.40 42.21
CA LEU A 281 18.88 -8.71 42.06
C LEU A 281 18.21 -8.41 43.41
N MET A 282 18.36 -9.31 44.39
CA MET A 282 17.79 -9.13 45.73
C MET A 282 18.48 -8.01 46.51
N VAL A 283 19.79 -7.82 46.31
CA VAL A 283 20.57 -6.75 46.95
C VAL A 283 20.23 -5.37 46.40
N SER A 284 19.83 -5.29 45.13
CA SER A 284 19.44 -4.02 44.47
C SER A 284 17.94 -3.74 44.53
N MET A 285 17.13 -4.59 45.20
CA MET A 285 15.72 -4.26 45.46
C MET A 285 15.63 -3.24 46.60
N PRO A 286 14.98 -2.08 46.40
CA PRO A 286 14.78 -1.12 47.48
C PRO A 286 13.84 -1.73 48.54
N THR A 287 14.28 -1.75 49.80
CA THR A 287 13.53 -2.32 50.94
C THR A 287 12.48 -1.36 51.51
N SER A 288 12.32 -0.16 50.96
CA SER A 288 11.37 0.83 51.45
C SER A 288 10.72 1.58 50.29
N SER A 289 9.39 1.61 50.33
CA SER A 289 8.50 2.42 49.50
C SER A 289 8.96 3.88 49.35
N LEU A 290 8.93 4.40 48.11
CA LEU A 290 8.59 5.77 47.62
C LEU A 290 9.50 6.31 46.46
N ASN A 291 8.94 6.22 45.23
CA ASN A 291 8.97 7.16 44.08
C ASN A 291 10.29 7.58 43.37
N PRO A 292 10.25 8.09 42.11
CA PRO A 292 9.63 7.57 40.89
C PRO A 292 10.63 7.56 39.69
N LEU A 293 11.92 7.36 39.95
CA LEU A 293 12.97 7.26 38.90
C LEU A 293 13.58 5.85 38.79
N GLU A 294 13.36 4.98 39.78
CA GLU A 294 13.64 3.52 39.70
C GLU A 294 12.58 2.74 38.93
N GLY A 295 11.51 3.42 38.52
CA GLY A 295 10.45 2.87 37.70
C GLY A 295 10.97 2.28 36.39
N MET A 296 12.06 2.76 35.80
CA MET A 296 12.55 2.22 34.51
C MET A 296 13.11 0.79 34.63
N LEU A 297 13.77 0.44 35.74
CA LEU A 297 14.31 -0.90 35.95
C LEU A 297 13.26 -1.86 36.50
N LEU A 298 12.32 -1.37 37.31
CA LEU A 298 11.11 -2.12 37.66
C LEU A 298 10.17 -2.29 36.46
N GLN A 299 10.14 -1.36 35.50
CA GLN A 299 9.39 -1.50 34.25
C GLN A 299 10.09 -2.48 33.32
N LEU A 300 11.42 -2.48 33.20
CA LEU A 300 12.13 -3.51 32.44
C LEU A 300 11.99 -4.89 33.11
N TRP A 301 12.04 -4.95 34.45
CA TRP A 301 11.81 -6.17 35.23
C TRP A 301 10.35 -6.63 35.18
N LEU A 302 9.37 -5.72 35.20
CA LEU A 302 7.95 -6.03 35.00
C LEU A 302 7.69 -6.43 33.55
N VAL A 303 8.34 -5.83 32.56
CA VAL A 303 8.23 -6.18 31.14
C VAL A 303 8.86 -7.54 30.88
N LEU A 304 10.03 -7.85 31.45
CA LEU A 304 10.65 -9.18 31.35
C LEU A 304 9.88 -10.23 32.17
N LYS A 305 9.42 -9.89 33.38
CA LYS A 305 8.58 -10.76 34.22
C LYS A 305 7.19 -10.94 33.62
N PHE A 306 6.64 -9.98 32.87
CA PHE A 306 5.39 -10.09 32.11
C PHE A 306 5.59 -10.90 30.84
N LEU A 307 6.71 -10.74 30.14
CA LEU A 307 7.13 -11.60 29.02
C LEU A 307 7.30 -13.06 29.45
N LEU A 308 7.87 -13.31 30.63
CA LEU A 308 8.03 -14.65 31.21
C LEU A 308 6.76 -15.20 31.86
N LYS A 309 5.92 -14.37 32.49
CA LYS A 309 4.69 -14.80 33.18
C LYS A 309 3.49 -14.94 32.23
N LYS A 310 3.38 -14.16 31.15
CA LYS A 310 2.39 -14.41 30.08
C LYS A 310 2.67 -15.68 29.30
N ARG A 311 3.93 -16.13 29.20
CA ARG A 311 4.26 -17.46 28.67
C ARG A 311 3.64 -18.59 29.52
N LEU A 312 3.58 -18.42 30.85
CA LEU A 312 2.96 -19.41 31.74
C LEU A 312 1.43 -19.38 31.70
N THR A 313 0.81 -18.21 31.53
CA THR A 313 -0.66 -18.07 31.51
C THR A 313 -1.28 -18.42 30.15
N ILE A 314 -0.59 -18.13 29.03
CA ILE A 314 -1.10 -18.41 27.67
C ILE A 314 -0.91 -19.89 27.27
N MET A 315 0.01 -20.61 27.92
CA MET A 315 0.17 -22.07 27.75
C MET A 315 -0.92 -22.91 28.48
N GLN A 316 -1.86 -22.27 29.19
CA GLN A 316 -2.94 -22.94 29.95
C GLN A 316 -4.35 -22.76 29.38
N GLU A 317 -4.55 -22.09 28.23
CA GLU A 317 -5.87 -22.12 27.59
C GLU A 317 -6.09 -23.47 26.86
N PRO A 318 -7.14 -24.24 27.21
CA PRO A 318 -7.38 -25.54 26.62
C PRO A 318 -7.72 -25.39 25.14
N ARG A 319 -7.05 -26.18 24.29
CA ARG A 319 -7.49 -26.44 22.92
C ARG A 319 -8.93 -26.94 22.99
N LEU A 320 -9.87 -26.16 22.46
CA LEU A 320 -11.23 -26.63 22.20
C LEU A 320 -11.14 -27.91 21.36
N SER A 321 -11.35 -29.05 22.01
CA SER A 321 -11.54 -30.35 21.39
C SER A 321 -12.83 -30.28 20.59
N LEU A 322 -12.73 -30.40 19.26
CA LEU A 322 -13.85 -30.78 18.42
C LEU A 322 -14.30 -32.19 18.85
N ASN A 323 -15.37 -32.26 19.63
CA ASN A 323 -16.07 -33.50 19.90
C ASN A 323 -16.67 -34.02 18.59
N THR A 324 -16.11 -35.11 18.08
CA THR A 324 -16.80 -36.02 17.16
C THR A 324 -17.79 -36.84 17.96
N ASN A 325 -19.04 -36.39 18.05
CA ASN A 325 -20.13 -37.27 18.47
C ASN A 325 -20.69 -38.00 17.26
N THR A 326 -20.19 -39.21 17.09
CA THR A 326 -20.90 -40.33 16.46
C THR A 326 -22.14 -40.61 17.31
N THR A 327 -23.34 -40.51 16.74
CA THR A 327 -24.53 -41.17 17.29
C THR A 327 -25.35 -41.69 16.13
N THR A 328 -25.24 -43.01 15.99
CA THR A 328 -26.17 -43.98 15.43
C THR A 328 -27.64 -43.55 15.54
N LEU A 329 -28.36 -43.62 14.42
CA LEU A 329 -29.61 -44.37 14.26
C LEU A 329 -29.77 -44.76 12.79
#